data_AF-A0AAU9XC77-F1
#
_entry.id   AF-A0AAU9XC77-F1
#
_cell.length_a   1.000
_cell.length_b   1.000
_cell.length_c   1.000
_cell.angle_alpha   90.00
_cell.angle_beta   90.00
_cell.angle_gamma   90.00
#
_symmetry.space_group_name_H-M   'P 1'
#
loop_
_entity.id
_entity.type
_entity.pdbx_description
1 polymer ?
#
loop_
_entity_poly.entity_id
_entity_poly.type
_entity_poly.pdbx_seq_one_letter_code
_entity_poly.pdbx_strand_id
1 'polypeptide(L)'
;VFPSDIDECSASIRPCDVNANCQNSYGSYTCSCKSGFYGNGKTSCDYRCKAFKDLFDKEREDKVAKNIRFMKHGIINCSFNAGWTLIARFSNSDGKNWMRDDGFWWYNRQIATGTTNNPLVNDDMISTAFWSISGREIKITRSDDPSHNPLLQTTGNCLGGQTFRSKITSYGDFRNGKVWASDQCLGSCTVQYGGQYNSTDGFQQADCNGNIQSAKRIGFWCDWESGDGAVVMIGGGGSSCARADHGIGITETNEASFVDLGSIATEYDFGYDANINNAPAQSYSLNLWIR
;
A
#
# COMPACT_ATOMS: atom_id res chain seq x y z
N VAL A 1 21.44 29.29 -51.92
CA VAL A 1 21.50 29.02 -50.46
C VAL A 1 20.45 27.96 -50.18
N PHE A 2 20.86 26.74 -49.83
CA PHE A 2 19.92 25.78 -49.26
C PHE A 2 19.51 26.34 -47.89
N PRO A 3 18.22 26.48 -47.58
CA PRO A 3 17.80 26.99 -46.29
C PRO A 3 18.35 26.06 -45.20
N SER A 4 19.05 26.63 -44.21
CA SER A 4 19.45 25.88 -43.02
C SER A 4 18.20 25.50 -42.24
N ASP A 5 18.16 24.24 -41.81
CA ASP A 5 17.10 23.73 -40.94
C ASP A 5 16.99 24.54 -39.64
N ILE A 6 15.77 24.81 -39.19
CA ILE A 6 15.51 25.47 -37.92
C ILE A 6 15.30 24.37 -36.88
N ASP A 7 16.14 24.29 -35.85
CA ASP A 7 15.93 23.35 -34.76
C ASP A 7 14.88 23.88 -33.78
N GLU A 8 13.62 23.44 -33.94
CA GLU A 8 12.54 23.86 -33.06
C GLU A 8 12.70 23.32 -31.63
N CYS A 9 13.47 22.25 -31.41
CA CYS A 9 13.71 21.70 -30.08
C CYS A 9 14.66 22.58 -29.24
N SER A 10 15.51 23.36 -29.90
CA SER A 10 16.42 24.32 -29.28
C SER A 10 15.84 25.74 -29.16
N ALA A 11 14.59 25.95 -29.57
CA ALA A 11 13.92 27.23 -29.48
C ALA A 11 13.62 27.63 -28.01
N SER A 12 13.55 28.94 -27.75
CA SER A 12 13.20 29.47 -26.42
C SER A 12 11.80 29.08 -25.98
N ILE A 13 10.87 28.95 -26.93
CA ILE A 13 9.53 28.40 -26.73
C ILE A 13 9.57 26.93 -27.12
N ARG A 14 9.46 26.04 -26.13
CA ARG A 14 9.48 24.59 -26.38
C ARG A 14 8.24 24.17 -27.19
N PRO A 15 8.41 23.44 -28.30
CA PRO A 15 7.29 23.07 -29.19
C PRO A 15 6.54 21.81 -28.74
N CYS A 16 7.04 21.11 -27.72
CA CYS A 16 6.45 19.90 -27.16
C CYS A 16 6.00 20.10 -25.72
N ASP A 17 5.11 19.22 -25.26
CA ASP A 17 4.70 19.12 -23.86
C ASP A 17 5.91 18.94 -22.92
N VAL A 18 5.82 19.42 -21.68
CA VAL A 18 6.88 19.31 -20.67
C VAL A 18 7.28 17.85 -20.37
N ASN A 19 6.34 16.92 -20.54
CA ASN A 19 6.53 15.48 -20.37
C ASN A 19 6.81 14.74 -21.69
N ALA A 20 7.11 15.47 -22.78
CA ALA A 20 7.55 14.91 -24.04
C ALA A 20 9.05 15.09 -24.27
N ASN A 21 9.60 14.22 -25.10
CA ASN A 21 10.89 14.37 -25.77
C ASN A 21 10.65 15.04 -27.13
N CYS A 22 11.44 16.05 -27.44
CA CYS A 22 11.48 16.70 -28.75
C CYS A 22 12.62 16.10 -29.58
N GLN A 23 12.33 15.72 -30.81
CA GLN A 23 13.32 15.26 -31.77
C GLN A 23 13.21 16.10 -33.05
N ASN A 24 14.26 16.88 -33.32
CA ASN A 24 14.36 17.69 -34.53
C ASN A 24 14.63 16.81 -35.76
N SER A 25 14.09 17.21 -36.91
CA SER A 25 14.30 16.56 -38.21
C SER A 25 14.32 17.60 -39.32
N TYR A 26 14.98 17.33 -40.45
CA TYR A 26 15.10 18.36 -41.49
C TYR A 26 13.72 18.82 -42.01
N GLY A 27 13.37 20.07 -41.75
CA GLY A 27 12.10 20.71 -42.11
C GLY A 27 10.92 20.40 -41.18
N SER A 28 11.12 19.75 -40.02
CA SER A 28 10.05 19.40 -39.07
C SER A 28 10.58 18.93 -37.71
N TYR A 29 9.69 18.72 -36.74
CA TYR A 29 10.02 18.07 -35.47
C TYR A 29 8.95 17.08 -35.06
N THR A 30 9.35 16.12 -34.21
CA THR A 30 8.45 15.15 -33.60
C THR A 30 8.50 15.25 -32.08
N CYS A 31 7.34 15.10 -31.45
CA CYS A 31 7.20 15.05 -30.00
C CYS A 31 6.72 13.66 -29.59
N SER A 32 7.43 13.01 -28.67
CA SER A 32 7.03 11.70 -28.13
C SER A 32 6.96 11.77 -26.61
N CYS A 33 5.92 11.23 -26.00
CA CYS A 33 5.83 11.24 -24.54
C CYS A 33 6.97 10.44 -23.90
N LYS A 34 7.52 10.97 -22.80
CA LYS A 34 8.49 10.25 -21.97
C LYS A 34 7.88 8.95 -21.45
N SER A 35 8.73 7.99 -21.10
CA SER A 35 8.28 6.72 -20.54
C SER A 35 7.34 6.94 -19.35
N GLY A 36 6.18 6.27 -19.36
CA GLY A 36 5.12 6.43 -18.35
C GLY A 36 4.06 7.50 -18.66
N PHE A 37 4.26 8.32 -19.70
CA PHE A 37 3.31 9.33 -20.16
C PHE A 37 2.70 8.95 -21.51
N TYR A 38 1.48 9.40 -21.76
CA TYR A 38 0.69 9.09 -22.93
C TYR A 38 -0.07 10.32 -23.40
N GLY A 39 -0.13 10.50 -24.71
CA GLY A 39 -0.78 11.65 -25.32
C GLY A 39 -0.21 11.90 -26.72
N ASN A 40 -0.38 13.12 -27.22
CA ASN A 40 0.02 13.50 -28.57
C ASN A 40 1.44 14.10 -28.64
N GLY A 41 2.14 14.25 -27.51
CA GLY A 41 3.51 14.79 -27.49
C GLY A 41 3.58 16.32 -27.58
N LYS A 42 2.71 16.96 -28.38
CA LYS A 42 2.76 18.39 -28.66
C LYS A 42 2.08 19.23 -27.58
N THR A 43 0.87 18.84 -27.19
CA THR A 43 0.02 19.62 -26.26
C THR A 43 -0.45 18.81 -25.05
N SER A 44 -0.24 17.49 -25.06
CA SER A 44 -0.60 16.61 -23.95
C SER A 44 0.34 15.42 -23.92
N CYS A 45 1.04 15.29 -22.80
CA CYS A 45 1.63 14.04 -22.32
C CYS A 45 1.24 13.88 -20.86
N ASP A 46 0.18 13.10 -20.65
CA ASP A 46 -0.38 12.84 -19.34
C ASP A 46 0.00 11.45 -18.87
N TYR A 47 0.22 11.30 -17.58
CA TYR A 47 0.30 9.97 -17.00
C TYR A 47 -1.05 9.27 -17.25
N ARG A 48 -1.02 8.05 -17.77
CA ARG A 48 -2.22 7.21 -17.84
C ARG A 48 -1.92 5.90 -17.16
N CYS A 49 -2.82 5.47 -16.27
CA CYS A 49 -2.72 4.14 -15.70
C CYS A 49 -2.74 3.11 -16.83
N LYS A 50 -1.70 2.26 -16.86
CA LYS A 50 -1.55 1.13 -17.80
C LYS A 50 -2.82 0.26 -17.87
N ALA A 51 -3.56 0.19 -16.76
CA ALA A 51 -4.85 -0.50 -16.63
C ALA A 51 -5.91 -0.09 -17.68
N PHE A 52 -5.90 1.16 -18.17
CA PHE A 52 -6.88 1.59 -19.17
C PHE A 52 -6.46 1.30 -20.61
N LYS A 53 -5.16 1.23 -20.91
CA LYS A 53 -4.72 0.87 -22.27
C LYS A 53 -5.12 -0.56 -22.62
N ASP A 54 -4.97 -1.48 -21.68
CA ASP A 54 -5.37 -2.88 -21.87
C ASP A 54 -6.90 -3.05 -22.01
N LEU A 55 -7.70 -2.12 -21.47
CA LEU A 55 -9.16 -2.08 -21.66
C LEU A 55 -9.54 -1.48 -23.03
N PHE A 56 -8.91 -0.38 -23.43
CA PHE A 56 -9.18 0.30 -24.70
C PHE A 56 -8.66 -0.47 -25.93
N ASP A 57 -7.53 -1.17 -25.82
CA ASP A 57 -6.96 -1.92 -26.93
C ASP A 57 -7.69 -3.27 -27.13
N LYS A 58 -8.25 -3.87 -26.07
CA LYS A 58 -9.10 -5.08 -26.18
C LYS A 58 -10.47 -4.80 -26.79
N GLU A 59 -11.08 -3.66 -26.50
CA GLU A 59 -12.39 -3.30 -27.09
C GLU A 59 -12.32 -2.90 -28.57
N ARG A 60 -11.13 -2.70 -29.13
CA ARG A 60 -10.96 -2.35 -30.54
C ARG A 60 -11.01 -3.58 -31.47
N GLU A 61 -10.89 -4.80 -30.95
CA GLU A 61 -11.00 -6.04 -31.74
C GLU A 61 -12.41 -6.66 -31.72
N ASP A 62 -13.21 -6.45 -30.67
CA ASP A 62 -14.55 -7.05 -30.56
C ASP A 62 -15.68 -6.04 -30.82
N LYS A 63 -16.19 -6.05 -32.05
CA LYS A 63 -17.43 -5.36 -32.46
C LYS A 63 -18.71 -5.98 -31.84
N VAL A 64 -18.80 -6.25 -30.54
CA VAL A 64 -20.10 -6.58 -29.91
C VAL A 64 -20.11 -6.20 -28.42
N ALA A 65 -20.54 -4.98 -28.10
CA ALA A 65 -21.11 -4.68 -26.78
C ALA A 65 -22.17 -3.57 -26.90
N LYS A 66 -23.38 -3.97 -27.31
CA LYS A 66 -24.59 -3.18 -27.02
C LYS A 66 -24.81 -3.19 -25.50
N ASN A 67 -25.11 -2.01 -24.94
CA ASN A 67 -25.57 -1.75 -23.57
C ASN A 67 -24.51 -1.51 -22.46
N ILE A 68 -23.46 -0.74 -22.75
CA ILE A 68 -22.81 0.06 -21.69
C ILE A 68 -23.14 1.53 -21.96
N ARG A 69 -23.99 2.13 -21.10
CA ARG A 69 -24.14 3.59 -21.04
C ARG A 69 -22.84 4.15 -20.50
N PHE A 70 -21.89 4.47 -21.37
CA PHE A 70 -20.73 5.25 -20.99
C PHE A 70 -21.22 6.64 -20.58
N MET A 71 -20.84 7.07 -19.37
CA MET A 71 -20.90 8.49 -18.98
C MET A 71 -20.09 9.28 -20.00
N LYS A 72 -20.80 9.85 -20.95
CA LYS A 72 -20.29 10.81 -21.91
C LYS A 72 -19.96 12.07 -21.10
N HIS A 73 -18.68 12.46 -21.10
CA HIS A 73 -18.07 13.56 -20.33
C HIS A 73 -17.55 13.20 -18.94
N GLY A 74 -16.48 12.45 -18.93
CA GLY A 74 -15.44 12.58 -17.91
C GLY A 74 -14.11 12.43 -18.62
N ILE A 75 -13.45 13.53 -18.97
CA ILE A 75 -12.00 13.53 -18.84
C ILE A 75 -11.83 13.14 -17.39
N ILE A 76 -11.37 11.90 -17.11
CA ILE A 76 -10.83 11.60 -15.80
C ILE A 76 -9.59 12.48 -15.76
N ASN A 77 -9.79 13.72 -15.31
CA ASN A 77 -8.74 14.57 -14.79
C ASN A 77 -8.24 13.77 -13.61
N CYS A 78 -7.25 12.96 -13.94
CA CYS A 78 -6.33 12.40 -13.03
C CYS A 78 -5.60 13.66 -12.49
N SER A 79 -6.24 14.30 -11.51
CA SER A 79 -5.70 15.41 -10.74
C SER A 79 -4.83 14.76 -9.68
N PHE A 80 -3.55 14.55 -10.00
CA PHE A 80 -2.59 14.15 -8.97
C PHE A 80 -2.28 15.35 -8.08
N ASN A 81 -2.97 15.42 -6.95
CA ASN A 81 -2.22 15.51 -5.71
C ASN A 81 -1.75 14.09 -5.39
N ALA A 82 -0.54 13.71 -5.84
CA ALA A 82 0.19 12.45 -5.53
C ALA A 82 -0.70 11.26 -5.08
N GLY A 83 -1.33 10.58 -6.06
CA GLY A 83 -2.43 9.65 -5.81
C GLY A 83 -2.04 8.39 -5.01
N TRP A 84 -2.85 8.06 -4.00
CA TRP A 84 -2.69 6.85 -3.20
C TRP A 84 -3.32 5.63 -3.89
N THR A 85 -2.63 4.49 -3.85
CA THR A 85 -3.09 3.20 -4.41
C THR A 85 -3.38 2.21 -3.28
N LEU A 86 -4.59 1.64 -3.26
CA LEU A 86 -4.97 0.60 -2.31
C LEU A 86 -4.29 -0.73 -2.66
N ILE A 87 -3.51 -1.28 -1.72
CA ILE A 87 -2.72 -2.50 -1.95
C ILE A 87 -3.21 -3.71 -1.15
N ALA A 88 -3.75 -3.47 0.03
CA ALA A 88 -4.22 -4.51 0.93
C ALA A 88 -5.30 -3.98 1.86
N ARG A 89 -6.05 -4.91 2.44
CA ARG A 89 -7.02 -4.67 3.50
C ARG A 89 -6.98 -5.84 4.48
N PHE A 90 -7.00 -5.50 5.76
CA PHE A 90 -6.96 -6.42 6.89
C PHE A 90 -8.27 -6.31 7.64
N SER A 91 -9.10 -7.34 7.60
CA SER A 91 -10.40 -7.34 8.27
C SER A 91 -10.29 -7.94 9.67
N ASN A 92 -11.18 -7.52 10.57
CA ASN A 92 -11.34 -8.12 11.90
C ASN A 92 -12.64 -8.93 12.02
N SER A 93 -13.30 -9.18 10.89
CA SER A 93 -14.61 -9.84 10.82
C SER A 93 -14.59 -11.11 9.97
N ASP A 94 -13.42 -11.60 9.59
CA ASP A 94 -13.20 -12.79 8.78
C ASP A 94 -12.15 -13.73 9.39
N GLY A 95 -11.83 -14.80 8.65
CA GLY A 95 -10.86 -15.80 9.08
C GLY A 95 -9.42 -15.40 8.78
N LYS A 96 -8.46 -16.14 9.37
CA LYS A 96 -7.01 -15.91 9.25
C LYS A 96 -6.46 -16.05 7.83
N ASN A 97 -6.57 -15.02 6.98
CA ASN A 97 -5.90 -15.02 5.68
C ASN A 97 -4.53 -14.37 5.76
N TRP A 98 -4.42 -13.18 6.34
CA TRP A 98 -3.13 -12.54 6.52
C TRP A 98 -2.31 -13.26 7.58
N MET A 99 -2.95 -13.74 8.64
CA MET A 99 -2.31 -14.58 9.67
C MET A 99 -2.41 -16.08 9.40
N ARG A 100 -2.38 -16.51 8.13
CA ARG A 100 -2.30 -17.94 7.82
C ARG A 100 -0.93 -18.49 8.21
N ASP A 101 -0.88 -19.69 8.80
CA ASP A 101 0.35 -20.31 9.36
C ASP A 101 1.54 -20.43 8.40
N ASP A 102 1.28 -20.51 7.10
CA ASP A 102 2.30 -20.57 6.06
C ASP A 102 2.72 -19.20 5.51
N GLY A 103 2.16 -18.11 6.05
CA GLY A 103 2.41 -16.72 5.65
C GLY A 103 2.07 -16.39 4.19
N PHE A 104 1.26 -17.20 3.50
CA PHE A 104 1.16 -17.16 2.03
C PHE A 104 0.75 -15.81 1.42
N TRP A 105 -0.15 -15.06 2.07
CA TRP A 105 -0.60 -13.76 1.55
C TRP A 105 0.53 -12.72 1.51
N TRP A 106 1.37 -12.71 2.54
CA TRP A 106 2.54 -11.84 2.62
C TRP A 106 3.57 -12.15 1.53
N TYR A 107 3.88 -13.45 1.32
CA TYR A 107 5.02 -13.86 0.51
C TYR A 107 4.70 -14.27 -0.93
N ASN A 108 3.64 -15.05 -1.16
CA ASN A 108 3.49 -15.81 -2.41
C ASN A 108 2.20 -15.55 -3.18
N ARG A 109 1.19 -14.91 -2.60
CA ARG A 109 -0.08 -14.63 -3.29
C ARG A 109 0.18 -13.77 -4.55
N GLN A 110 -0.07 -14.32 -5.73
CA GLN A 110 0.14 -13.64 -7.02
C GLN A 110 -1.17 -13.34 -7.76
N ILE A 111 -2.30 -13.60 -7.12
CA ILE A 111 -3.64 -13.36 -7.67
C ILE A 111 -4.36 -12.41 -6.72
N ALA A 112 -4.94 -11.35 -7.27
CA ALA A 112 -5.76 -10.44 -6.50
C ALA A 112 -6.93 -11.21 -5.86
N THR A 113 -7.15 -11.01 -4.57
CA THR A 113 -8.15 -11.73 -3.78
C THR A 113 -8.95 -10.73 -2.97
N GLY A 114 -10.25 -10.98 -2.78
CA GLY A 114 -11.16 -10.04 -2.12
C GLY A 114 -11.65 -8.90 -3.01
N THR A 115 -12.48 -8.03 -2.44
CA THR A 115 -13.12 -6.92 -3.17
C THR A 115 -12.15 -5.74 -3.36
N THR A 116 -11.41 -5.75 -4.47
CA THR A 116 -10.35 -4.77 -4.78
C THR A 116 -10.83 -3.40 -5.28
N ASN A 117 -12.10 -3.30 -5.70
CA ASN A 117 -12.68 -2.11 -6.31
C ASN A 117 -13.54 -1.26 -5.37
N ASN A 118 -13.75 -1.70 -4.13
CA ASN A 118 -14.53 -0.97 -3.13
C ASN A 118 -13.76 -0.94 -1.80
N PRO A 119 -13.20 0.22 -1.38
CA PRO A 119 -12.47 0.39 -0.13
C PRO A 119 -13.34 0.30 1.13
N LEU A 120 -14.67 0.26 1.00
CA LEU A 120 -15.61 0.27 2.14
C LEU A 120 -16.00 -1.11 2.65
N VAL A 121 -15.59 -2.18 1.96
CA VAL A 121 -15.95 -3.55 2.35
C VAL A 121 -15.07 -4.03 3.51
N ASN A 122 -15.65 -4.65 4.53
CA ASN A 122 -14.93 -5.26 5.64
C ASN A 122 -14.63 -6.74 5.37
N ASP A 123 -13.73 -7.01 4.43
CA ASP A 123 -13.21 -8.34 4.12
C ASP A 123 -11.72 -8.20 3.82
N ASP A 124 -10.93 -9.25 3.98
CA ASP A 124 -9.56 -9.24 3.51
C ASP A 124 -9.47 -9.01 2.01
N MET A 125 -8.49 -8.21 1.62
CA MET A 125 -8.20 -7.95 0.23
C MET A 125 -6.72 -7.78 0.00
N ILE A 126 -6.23 -8.35 -1.10
CA ILE A 126 -4.90 -8.06 -1.62
C ILE A 126 -5.01 -7.77 -3.12
N SER A 127 -4.51 -6.62 -3.54
CA SER A 127 -4.50 -6.23 -4.95
C SER A 127 -3.17 -6.58 -5.59
N THR A 128 -3.14 -6.61 -6.93
CA THR A 128 -1.89 -6.83 -7.67
C THR A 128 -0.83 -5.77 -7.38
N ALA A 129 -1.23 -4.56 -6.96
CA ALA A 129 -0.33 -3.47 -6.65
C ALA A 129 0.60 -3.78 -5.47
N PHE A 130 0.20 -4.69 -4.56
CA PHE A 130 1.01 -5.13 -3.42
C PHE A 130 2.41 -5.65 -3.82
N TRP A 131 2.53 -6.27 -5.00
CA TRP A 131 3.79 -6.81 -5.53
C TRP A 131 4.19 -6.26 -6.91
N SER A 132 3.42 -5.36 -7.50
CA SER A 132 3.70 -4.82 -8.85
C SER A 132 3.91 -3.31 -8.90
N ILE A 133 3.54 -2.58 -7.84
CA ILE A 133 3.72 -1.13 -7.76
C ILE A 133 4.67 -0.80 -6.61
N SER A 134 5.71 -0.06 -6.95
CA SER A 134 6.62 0.52 -5.96
C SER A 134 6.04 1.79 -5.36
N GLY A 135 6.28 2.00 -4.08
CA GLY A 135 5.92 3.22 -3.38
C GLY A 135 7.07 3.76 -2.54
N ARG A 136 6.87 4.93 -1.95
CA ARG A 136 7.76 5.57 -0.96
C ARG A 136 7.11 5.63 0.40
N GLU A 137 5.80 5.86 0.43
CA GLU A 137 5.06 6.06 1.67
C GLU A 137 3.84 5.17 1.73
N ILE A 138 3.38 4.93 2.96
CA ILE A 138 2.20 4.17 3.33
C ILE A 138 1.22 5.10 4.04
N LYS A 139 -0.08 4.91 3.84
CA LYS A 139 -1.10 5.37 4.79
C LYS A 139 -2.05 4.24 5.15
N ILE A 140 -2.67 4.35 6.31
CA ILE A 140 -3.72 3.45 6.77
C ILE A 140 -4.99 4.25 6.98
N THR A 141 -6.11 3.73 6.45
CA THR A 141 -7.44 4.30 6.63
C THR A 141 -8.40 3.20 7.04
N ARG A 142 -9.60 3.55 7.50
CA ARG A 142 -10.64 2.56 7.82
C ARG A 142 -11.55 2.32 6.63
N SER A 143 -12.20 1.16 6.57
CA SER A 143 -13.25 0.87 5.59
C SER A 143 -14.58 1.53 5.93
N ASP A 144 -14.84 1.81 7.21
CA ASP A 144 -16.06 2.45 7.67
C ASP A 144 -15.98 3.99 7.75
N ASP A 145 -14.86 4.59 7.30
CA ASP A 145 -14.74 6.02 7.01
C ASP A 145 -14.84 6.27 5.49
N PRO A 146 -15.97 6.77 4.98
CA PRO A 146 -16.17 7.05 3.55
C PRO A 146 -15.21 8.11 2.98
N SER A 147 -14.65 8.96 3.85
CA SER A 147 -13.69 9.99 3.44
C SER A 147 -12.26 9.44 3.39
N HIS A 148 -12.03 8.23 3.91
CA HIS A 148 -10.72 7.60 4.01
C HIS A 148 -9.66 8.55 4.60
N ASN A 149 -10.02 9.22 5.70
CA ASN A 149 -9.07 10.04 6.43
C ASN A 149 -7.96 9.12 6.96
N PRO A 150 -6.68 9.48 6.74
CA PRO A 150 -5.57 8.70 7.28
C PRO A 150 -5.63 8.66 8.80
N LEU A 151 -5.64 7.45 9.37
CA LEU A 151 -5.31 7.26 10.78
C LEU A 151 -3.83 7.50 11.01
N LEU A 152 -3.01 7.03 10.06
CA LEU A 152 -1.60 7.33 9.99
C LEU A 152 -1.11 7.42 8.54
N GLN A 153 0.02 8.11 8.40
CA GLN A 153 0.80 8.15 7.17
C GLN A 153 2.29 8.15 7.50
N THR A 154 3.08 7.31 6.83
CA THR A 154 4.54 7.36 6.92
C THR A 154 5.08 8.57 6.17
N THR A 155 6.17 9.16 6.66
CA THR A 155 6.85 10.26 5.97
C THR A 155 8.20 9.85 5.40
N GLY A 156 8.61 10.47 4.29
CA GLY A 156 9.94 10.31 3.72
C GLY A 156 10.00 9.22 2.68
N ASN A 157 10.83 8.20 2.87
CA ASN A 157 11.01 7.11 1.91
C ASN A 157 10.95 5.74 2.61
N CYS A 158 9.89 5.53 3.39
CA CYS A 158 9.68 4.32 4.19
C CYS A 158 9.86 3.02 3.39
N LEU A 159 9.26 2.97 2.21
CA LEU A 159 9.33 1.81 1.32
C LEU A 159 10.62 1.74 0.49
N GLY A 160 11.42 2.81 0.46
CA GLY A 160 12.67 2.82 -0.30
C GLY A 160 12.49 2.72 -1.82
N GLY A 161 11.30 3.04 -2.37
CA GLY A 161 10.99 2.80 -3.78
C GLY A 161 10.72 1.32 -4.12
N GLN A 162 10.52 0.47 -3.12
CA GLN A 162 10.18 -0.94 -3.30
C GLN A 162 8.66 -1.13 -3.36
N THR A 163 8.23 -2.27 -3.89
CA THR A 163 6.87 -2.76 -3.66
C THR A 163 6.69 -3.07 -2.17
N PHE A 164 5.46 -3.05 -1.67
CA PHE A 164 5.23 -3.37 -0.27
C PHE A 164 5.66 -4.81 0.05
N ARG A 165 5.39 -5.79 -0.84
CA ARG A 165 5.91 -7.15 -0.69
C ARG A 165 7.44 -7.16 -0.59
N SER A 166 8.13 -6.54 -1.54
CA SER A 166 9.60 -6.50 -1.53
C SER A 166 10.15 -5.90 -0.23
N LYS A 167 9.53 -4.83 0.29
CA LYS A 167 9.88 -4.24 1.58
C LYS A 167 9.73 -5.24 2.72
N ILE A 168 8.57 -5.88 2.83
CA ILE A 168 8.27 -6.84 3.90
C ILE A 168 9.20 -8.06 3.83
N THR A 169 9.41 -8.64 2.65
CA THR A 169 10.26 -9.82 2.47
C THR A 169 11.76 -9.52 2.55
N SER A 170 12.17 -8.25 2.52
CA SER A 170 13.60 -7.87 2.59
C SER A 170 14.25 -8.16 3.95
N TYR A 171 13.44 -8.29 5.01
CA TYR A 171 13.93 -8.57 6.36
C TYR A 171 14.13 -10.06 6.63
N GLY A 172 13.55 -10.93 5.82
CA GLY A 172 13.63 -12.36 5.98
C GLY A 172 12.42 -13.08 5.44
N ASP A 173 12.47 -14.41 5.56
CA ASP A 173 11.36 -15.32 5.33
C ASP A 173 10.97 -15.93 6.68
N PHE A 174 9.73 -15.68 7.11
CA PHE A 174 9.19 -16.03 8.42
C PHE A 174 8.04 -17.04 8.36
N ARG A 175 7.87 -17.71 7.23
CA ARG A 175 6.84 -18.73 7.05
C ARG A 175 7.17 -20.00 7.85
N ASN A 176 6.16 -20.83 8.07
CA ASN A 176 6.29 -22.18 8.64
C ASN A 176 6.87 -22.17 10.07
N GLY A 177 6.35 -21.30 10.94
CA GLY A 177 6.70 -21.25 12.36
C GLY A 177 8.06 -20.65 12.69
N LYS A 178 8.69 -19.95 11.74
CA LYS A 178 9.92 -19.23 12.01
C LYS A 178 9.61 -17.92 12.73
N VAL A 179 10.30 -17.71 13.86
CA VAL A 179 10.20 -16.50 14.68
C VAL A 179 10.69 -15.27 13.91
N TRP A 180 9.96 -14.17 14.04
CA TRP A 180 10.13 -12.93 13.28
C TRP A 180 11.40 -12.20 13.67
N ALA A 181 11.59 -11.99 14.97
CA ALA A 181 12.73 -11.30 15.54
C ALA A 181 12.92 -11.77 16.99
N SER A 182 13.83 -11.14 17.71
CA SER A 182 13.96 -11.31 19.17
C SER A 182 14.13 -9.94 19.78
N ASP A 183 13.15 -9.52 20.59
CA ASP A 183 13.11 -8.26 21.34
C ASP A 183 13.44 -7.01 20.50
N GLN A 184 12.91 -6.92 19.27
CA GLN A 184 13.16 -5.80 18.37
C GLN A 184 12.17 -5.76 17.19
N CYS A 185 12.16 -4.64 16.48
CA CYS A 185 11.64 -4.53 15.12
C CYS A 185 12.80 -4.58 14.11
N LEU A 186 12.69 -5.38 13.06
CA LEU A 186 13.74 -5.49 12.02
C LEU A 186 13.85 -4.24 11.13
N GLY A 187 12.82 -3.41 11.09
CA GLY A 187 12.90 -2.08 10.52
C GLY A 187 11.76 -1.19 11.00
N SER A 188 11.86 0.10 10.73
CA SER A 188 10.80 1.04 11.13
C SER A 188 10.77 2.30 10.26
N CYS A 189 9.63 2.98 10.28
CA CYS A 189 9.39 4.23 9.58
C CYS A 189 8.74 5.26 10.50
N THR A 190 9.10 6.54 10.32
CA THR A 190 8.41 7.63 11.00
C THR A 190 7.02 7.82 10.44
N VAL A 191 6.04 8.03 11.33
CA VAL A 191 4.64 8.30 10.96
C VAL A 191 4.15 9.64 11.50
N GLN A 192 3.14 10.17 10.80
CA GLN A 192 2.26 11.22 11.26
C GLN A 192 0.88 10.60 11.45
N TYR A 193 0.32 10.75 12.64
CA TYR A 193 -1.04 10.34 12.95
C TYR A 193 -2.03 11.45 12.61
N GLY A 194 -3.26 11.06 12.28
CA GLY A 194 -4.34 11.95 11.91
C GLY A 194 -5.71 11.31 12.12
N GLY A 195 -6.75 11.99 11.64
CA GLY A 195 -8.12 11.47 11.74
C GLY A 195 -8.52 11.18 13.18
N GLN A 196 -9.08 9.99 13.41
CA GLN A 196 -9.57 9.52 14.71
C GLN A 196 -8.70 8.39 15.27
N TYR A 197 -7.38 8.39 15.00
CA TYR A 197 -6.50 7.30 15.42
C TYR A 197 -6.56 7.03 16.93
N ASN A 198 -6.60 8.08 17.75
CA ASN A 198 -6.59 8.01 19.22
C ASN A 198 -7.85 7.38 19.82
N SER A 199 -8.97 7.40 19.08
CA SER A 199 -10.24 6.77 19.48
C SER A 199 -10.55 5.53 18.66
N THR A 200 -9.61 5.07 17.83
CA THR A 200 -9.79 3.88 16.99
C THR A 200 -9.28 2.65 17.73
N ASP A 201 -10.18 1.69 17.93
CA ASP A 201 -9.85 0.38 18.49
C ASP A 201 -8.83 -0.34 17.61
N GLY A 202 -7.69 -0.77 18.14
CA GLY A 202 -6.54 -1.31 17.38
C GLY A 202 -5.34 -0.35 17.26
N PHE A 203 -5.44 0.88 17.80
CA PHE A 203 -4.37 1.90 17.80
C PHE A 203 -3.95 2.32 19.22
N GLN A 204 -4.27 1.50 20.23
CA GLN A 204 -4.09 1.80 21.66
C GLN A 204 -2.66 2.22 22.03
N GLN A 205 -1.66 1.62 21.39
CA GLN A 205 -0.25 1.86 21.69
C GLN A 205 0.41 2.92 20.79
N ALA A 206 -0.38 3.64 19.98
CA ALA A 206 0.12 4.71 19.12
C ALA A 206 0.82 5.86 19.90
N ASP A 207 0.51 6.04 21.18
CA ASP A 207 1.00 7.16 22.00
C ASP A 207 2.07 6.77 23.04
N CYS A 208 2.37 5.47 23.20
CA CYS A 208 3.35 5.00 24.18
C CYS A 208 4.78 5.05 23.62
N ASN A 209 5.80 5.17 24.47
CA ASN A 209 7.21 5.06 24.04
C ASN A 209 7.89 3.94 24.81
N GLY A 210 8.41 2.95 24.08
CA GLY A 210 9.10 1.81 24.66
C GLY A 210 10.45 1.54 24.04
N ASN A 211 11.10 0.49 24.53
CA ASN A 211 12.50 0.21 24.27
C ASN A 211 12.75 -0.45 22.91
N ILE A 212 11.75 -1.11 22.30
CA ILE A 212 11.88 -1.64 20.93
C ILE A 212 11.36 -0.64 19.88
N GLN A 213 10.42 0.25 20.24
CA GLN A 213 9.91 1.30 19.36
C GLN A 213 9.22 2.45 20.14
N SER A 214 9.28 3.65 19.58
CA SER A 214 8.59 4.86 20.07
C SER A 214 7.24 5.11 19.36
N ALA A 215 6.30 5.79 20.03
CA ALA A 215 4.97 6.20 19.56
C ALA A 215 4.88 6.59 18.08
N LYS A 216 5.78 7.46 17.60
CA LYS A 216 5.69 8.05 16.24
C LYS A 216 6.29 7.16 15.15
N ARG A 217 6.13 5.85 15.24
CA ARG A 217 6.70 4.90 14.29
C ARG A 217 5.71 3.79 13.91
N ILE A 218 5.93 3.26 12.71
CA ILE A 218 5.54 1.88 12.41
C ILE A 218 6.81 1.03 12.38
N GLY A 219 6.70 -0.22 12.84
CA GLY A 219 7.78 -1.21 12.84
C GLY A 219 7.42 -2.36 11.90
N PHE A 220 8.43 -3.08 11.42
CA PHE A 220 8.26 -4.27 10.59
C PHE A 220 8.87 -5.47 11.31
N TRP A 221 8.13 -6.58 11.37
CA TRP A 221 8.54 -7.82 12.02
C TRP A 221 9.07 -7.56 13.43
N CYS A 222 8.16 -7.07 14.27
CA CYS A 222 8.45 -6.76 15.66
C CYS A 222 8.13 -7.96 16.54
N ASP A 223 8.99 -8.19 17.52
CA ASP A 223 8.87 -9.22 18.52
C ASP A 223 9.22 -8.63 19.90
N TRP A 224 8.57 -9.17 20.93
CA TRP A 224 8.84 -8.91 22.33
C TRP A 224 8.69 -10.19 23.17
N GLU A 225 9.70 -10.47 23.97
CA GLU A 225 9.78 -11.62 24.87
C GLU A 225 9.47 -12.96 24.18
N SER A 226 8.47 -13.70 24.65
CA SER A 226 8.20 -15.08 24.22
C SER A 226 6.84 -15.17 23.54
N GLY A 227 6.55 -14.31 22.58
CA GLY A 227 5.37 -14.51 21.73
C GLY A 227 4.68 -13.28 21.19
N ASP A 228 4.89 -12.11 21.80
CA ASP A 228 4.15 -10.92 21.39
C ASP A 228 4.81 -10.33 20.14
N GLY A 229 4.05 -10.22 19.06
CA GLY A 229 4.62 -9.68 17.83
C GLY A 229 3.61 -9.03 16.91
N ALA A 230 4.14 -8.24 15.97
CA ALA A 230 3.39 -7.75 14.81
C ALA A 230 4.23 -7.77 13.52
N VAL A 231 3.62 -8.16 12.40
CA VAL A 231 4.21 -7.99 11.06
C VAL A 231 4.41 -6.50 10.77
N VAL A 232 3.41 -5.67 11.11
CA VAL A 232 3.53 -4.21 11.10
C VAL A 232 3.04 -3.65 12.43
N MET A 233 3.96 -3.35 13.34
CA MET A 233 3.64 -2.77 14.65
C MET A 233 3.34 -1.28 14.52
N ILE A 234 2.25 -0.80 15.12
CA ILE A 234 1.83 0.61 15.04
C ILE A 234 1.97 1.27 16.41
N GLY A 235 2.89 2.22 16.55
CA GLY A 235 3.09 2.91 17.82
C GLY A 235 4.37 2.50 18.53
N GLY A 236 4.41 2.68 19.85
CA GLY A 236 5.52 2.23 20.65
C GLY A 236 5.41 0.75 21.03
N GLY A 237 6.54 0.12 21.34
CA GLY A 237 6.57 -1.28 21.76
C GLY A 237 7.58 -1.53 22.85
N GLY A 238 7.35 -2.60 23.62
CA GLY A 238 8.21 -3.08 24.70
C GLY A 238 7.58 -2.90 26.08
N SER A 239 8.41 -2.92 27.13
CA SER A 239 7.95 -3.07 28.52
C SER A 239 6.98 -1.95 28.98
N SER A 240 7.11 -0.75 28.44
CA SER A 240 6.26 0.42 28.78
C SER A 240 5.06 0.61 27.85
N CYS A 241 4.84 -0.31 26.91
CA CYS A 241 3.97 -0.12 25.76
C CYS A 241 3.00 -1.29 25.52
N ALA A 242 2.78 -2.14 26.53
CA ALA A 242 2.09 -3.40 26.35
C ALA A 242 2.69 -4.20 25.16
N ARG A 243 4.01 -4.42 25.21
CA ARG A 243 4.72 -5.42 24.38
C ARG A 243 4.73 -5.06 22.88
N ALA A 244 4.55 -6.03 21.97
CA ALA A 244 4.66 -5.85 20.51
C ALA A 244 3.46 -6.43 19.72
N ASP A 245 2.40 -6.82 20.40
CA ASP A 245 1.21 -7.53 19.92
C ASP A 245 0.13 -6.64 19.26
N HIS A 246 0.48 -5.46 18.76
CA HIS A 246 -0.48 -4.48 18.25
C HIS A 246 -0.10 -3.90 16.88
N GLY A 247 -1.10 -3.59 16.07
CA GLY A 247 -0.95 -3.14 14.69
C GLY A 247 -1.58 -4.12 13.71
N ILE A 248 -0.84 -4.51 12.66
CA ILE A 248 -1.30 -5.41 11.59
C ILE A 248 -0.51 -6.71 11.62
N GLY A 249 -1.21 -7.82 11.51
CA GLY A 249 -0.67 -9.17 11.56
C GLY A 249 -0.04 -9.44 12.92
N ILE A 250 -0.88 -9.51 13.95
CA ILE A 250 -0.45 -9.59 15.35
C ILE A 250 -0.56 -11.00 15.90
N THR A 251 0.28 -11.34 16.86
CA THR A 251 0.29 -12.64 17.55
C THR A 251 0.68 -12.47 19.02
N GLU A 252 0.13 -13.33 19.87
CA GLU A 252 0.58 -13.59 21.25
C GLU A 252 0.93 -15.07 21.48
N THR A 253 1.00 -15.86 20.40
CA THR A 253 1.35 -17.28 20.51
C THR A 253 2.81 -17.36 20.95
N ASN A 254 3.19 -18.31 21.81
CA ASN A 254 4.50 -18.44 22.52
C ASN A 254 5.81 -18.05 21.79
N GLU A 255 5.79 -17.84 20.47
CA GLU A 255 6.82 -17.20 19.67
C GLU A 255 6.17 -16.26 18.65
N ALA A 256 6.74 -15.07 18.41
CA ALA A 256 6.24 -14.15 17.37
C ALA A 256 6.43 -14.78 15.98
N SER A 257 5.43 -15.53 15.56
CA SER A 257 5.41 -16.35 14.36
C SER A 257 4.00 -16.38 13.78
N PHE A 258 3.82 -17.00 12.61
CA PHE A 258 2.47 -17.26 12.08
C PHE A 258 1.81 -18.52 12.67
N VAL A 259 2.50 -19.28 13.53
CA VAL A 259 1.96 -20.55 14.01
C VAL A 259 1.09 -20.31 15.24
N ASP A 260 -0.21 -20.57 15.07
CA ASP A 260 -1.15 -20.67 16.18
C ASP A 260 -1.30 -22.11 16.66
N LEU A 261 -1.00 -22.32 17.94
CA LEU A 261 -1.09 -23.62 18.60
C LEU A 261 -2.48 -23.93 19.17
N GLY A 262 -3.48 -23.05 18.92
CA GLY A 262 -4.86 -23.27 19.30
C GLY A 262 -5.13 -23.04 20.79
N SER A 263 -4.56 -21.97 21.36
CA SER A 263 -4.73 -21.60 22.78
C SER A 263 -5.67 -20.41 22.96
N ILE A 264 -5.68 -19.80 24.16
CA ILE A 264 -6.36 -18.52 24.37
C ILE A 264 -5.62 -17.35 23.72
N ALA A 265 -4.29 -17.45 23.63
CA ALA A 265 -3.46 -16.59 22.79
C ALA A 265 -3.60 -17.07 21.35
N THR A 266 -3.81 -16.12 20.45
CA THR A 266 -4.11 -16.35 19.04
C THR A 266 -3.45 -15.25 18.20
N GLU A 267 -3.99 -15.01 17.00
CA GLU A 267 -3.45 -14.06 16.03
C GLU A 267 -4.61 -13.36 15.35
N TYR A 268 -4.40 -12.09 15.00
CA TYR A 268 -5.38 -11.30 14.26
C TYR A 268 -4.72 -10.55 13.11
N ASP A 269 -5.49 -10.33 12.05
CA ASP A 269 -5.03 -9.59 10.88
C ASP A 269 -4.76 -8.11 11.24
N PHE A 270 -5.44 -7.56 12.25
CA PHE A 270 -5.02 -6.36 12.97
C PHE A 270 -5.66 -6.29 14.36
N GLY A 271 -5.09 -5.48 15.27
CA GLY A 271 -5.64 -5.25 16.60
C GLY A 271 -4.57 -4.93 17.64
N TYR A 272 -4.80 -5.42 18.85
CA TYR A 272 -3.89 -5.43 20.00
C TYR A 272 -4.28 -6.63 20.88
N ASP A 273 -3.37 -7.11 21.73
CA ASP A 273 -3.63 -8.17 22.72
C ASP A 273 -4.38 -9.36 22.09
N ALA A 274 -3.69 -10.12 21.24
CA ALA A 274 -4.27 -11.16 20.40
C ALA A 274 -4.77 -12.37 21.23
N ASN A 275 -5.91 -12.18 21.89
CA ASN A 275 -6.54 -13.15 22.76
C ASN A 275 -7.98 -13.40 22.30
N ILE A 276 -8.41 -14.67 22.33
CA ILE A 276 -9.77 -15.06 21.91
C ILE A 276 -10.90 -14.34 22.67
N ASN A 277 -10.60 -13.80 23.86
CA ASN A 277 -11.55 -13.06 24.70
C ASN A 277 -11.51 -11.55 24.48
N ASN A 278 -10.49 -11.04 23.77
CA ASN A 278 -10.21 -9.61 23.59
C ASN A 278 -10.38 -9.18 22.12
N ALA A 279 -11.25 -9.85 21.35
CA ALA A 279 -11.50 -9.46 19.97
C ALA A 279 -11.97 -7.99 19.86
N PRO A 280 -11.50 -7.22 18.85
CA PRO A 280 -11.91 -5.84 18.65
C PRO A 280 -13.43 -5.67 18.66
N ALA A 281 -13.93 -4.68 19.40
CA ALA A 281 -15.37 -4.51 19.63
C ALA A 281 -16.09 -3.95 18.39
N GLN A 282 -15.38 -3.17 17.57
CA GLN A 282 -15.92 -2.59 16.35
C GLN A 282 -15.52 -3.41 15.12
N SER A 283 -16.51 -3.83 14.31
CA SER A 283 -16.26 -4.53 13.05
C SER A 283 -15.92 -3.55 11.93
N TYR A 284 -14.66 -3.57 11.45
CA TYR A 284 -14.18 -2.80 10.32
C TYR A 284 -12.84 -3.37 9.81
N SER A 285 -12.32 -2.84 8.71
CA SER A 285 -11.01 -3.22 8.19
C SER A 285 -10.07 -2.03 8.03
N LEU A 286 -8.77 -2.32 8.11
CA LEU A 286 -7.71 -1.37 7.80
C LEU A 286 -7.34 -1.48 6.33
N ASN A 287 -7.54 -0.40 5.59
CA ASN A 287 -7.06 -0.24 4.22
C ASN A 287 -5.61 0.26 4.23
N LEU A 288 -4.73 -0.46 3.53
CA LEU A 288 -3.34 -0.12 3.34
C LEU A 288 -3.11 0.47 1.95
N TRP A 289 -2.59 1.69 1.92
CA TRP A 289 -2.33 2.41 0.68
C TRP A 289 -0.86 2.76 0.53
N ILE A 290 -0.37 2.84 -0.71
CA ILE A 290 0.97 3.34 -1.03
C ILE A 290 0.93 4.47 -2.06
N ARG A 291 1.99 5.29 -2.11
CA ARG A 291 2.21 6.30 -3.15
C ARG A 291 3.68 6.41 -3.54
#